data_AF-A0A2E0M9K4-F1
#
_entry.id   AF-A0A2E0M9K4-F1
#
_cell.length_a   1.000
_cell.length_b   1.000
_cell.length_c   1.000
_cell.angle_alpha   90.00
_cell.angle_beta   90.00
_cell.angle_gamma   90.00
#
_symmetry.space_group_name_H-M   'P 1'
#
loop_
_entity.id
_entity.type
_entity.pdbx_description
1 polymer ?
#
loop_
_entity_poly.entity_id
_entity_poly.type
_entity_poly.pdbx_seq_one_letter_code
_entity_poly.pdbx_strand_id
1 'polypeptide(L)'
;MLGLISLNYKIAPVKIRELFYIYPEEYQKIFNKINERVTLKGLFIISTCNRTELYFETAKNQASQNKTYHSVIMTLSKLKRFNDGLRPYIKKKEGSFEISEHIFRLSSGLESMIIGEFQIVEQIKASYNICKDNKMLSPAIERMIQKSLEASKFIRTNTEIDKGGISVSSAAIDQIGNIDNSEDLSILCVGAGRTSKLSIKQLFSKKFGKIYITNRTEANTTNLLEKFDLNLVKFSEWKSKLESVDIIIFSTSSKKPLLTDKDLVHIDSKRNKKIILVDLSVPRNIIINNNYNNVELVDLDKLKDKVNENYNRRISEVKKAEKFIEKYVIEYNQWLDSRELRPSIISIK
;
A
#
# COMPACT_ATOMS: atom_id res chain seq x y z
N MET A 1 -5.44 -10.69 24.10
CA MET A 1 -4.19 -10.94 23.35
C MET A 1 -4.31 -10.31 21.99
N LEU A 2 -3.25 -9.68 21.51
CA LEU A 2 -3.15 -9.13 20.17
C LEU A 2 -2.62 -10.18 19.19
N GLY A 3 -3.16 -10.18 17.97
CA GLY A 3 -2.71 -10.99 16.83
C GLY A 3 -2.66 -10.17 15.55
N LEU A 4 -1.82 -10.59 14.60
CA LEU A 4 -1.71 -9.99 13.27
C LEU A 4 -1.67 -11.08 12.20
N ILE A 5 -2.46 -10.89 11.15
CA ILE A 5 -2.25 -11.54 9.84
C ILE A 5 -1.82 -10.47 8.84
N SER A 6 -0.64 -10.65 8.25
CA SER A 6 -0.08 -9.73 7.25
C SER A 6 0.15 -10.48 5.94
N LEU A 7 -0.42 -9.96 4.86
CA LEU A 7 -0.10 -10.30 3.48
C LEU A 7 0.57 -9.07 2.88
N ASN A 8 1.83 -9.14 2.47
CA ASN A 8 2.58 -7.96 2.03
C ASN A 8 3.60 -8.26 0.92
N TYR A 9 4.15 -7.20 0.32
CA TYR A 9 5.05 -7.27 -0.84
C TYR A 9 6.34 -8.10 -0.61
N LYS A 10 6.75 -8.31 0.65
CA LYS A 10 7.94 -9.13 0.99
C LYS A 10 7.67 -10.62 0.83
N ILE A 11 6.42 -11.06 0.98
CA ILE A 11 6.04 -12.49 1.01
C ILE A 11 5.02 -12.90 -0.06
N ALA A 12 4.33 -11.94 -0.69
CA ALA A 12 3.28 -12.20 -1.66
C ALA A 12 3.49 -11.38 -2.95
N PRO A 13 3.44 -12.02 -4.14
CA PRO A 13 3.51 -11.30 -5.40
C PRO A 13 2.25 -10.45 -5.62
N VAL A 14 2.34 -9.43 -6.48
CA VAL A 14 1.26 -8.47 -6.75
C VAL A 14 -0.03 -9.17 -7.20
N LYS A 15 0.07 -10.24 -8.00
CA LYS A 15 -1.06 -11.06 -8.45
C LYS A 15 -1.86 -11.67 -7.29
N ILE A 16 -1.21 -11.98 -6.18
CA ILE A 16 -1.89 -12.45 -4.97
C ILE A 16 -2.38 -11.27 -4.15
N ARG A 17 -1.55 -10.22 -3.97
CA ARG A 17 -1.91 -9.03 -3.19
C ARG A 17 -3.19 -8.36 -3.67
N GLU A 18 -3.38 -8.24 -4.98
CA GLU A 18 -4.58 -7.60 -5.55
C GLU A 18 -5.87 -8.36 -5.25
N LEU A 19 -5.83 -9.70 -5.18
CA LEU A 19 -7.00 -10.52 -4.82
C LEU A 19 -7.43 -10.28 -3.38
N PHE A 20 -6.46 -9.99 -2.51
CA PHE A 20 -6.67 -9.72 -1.09
C PHE A 20 -6.74 -8.23 -0.75
N TYR A 21 -6.85 -7.35 -1.75
CA TYR A 21 -7.17 -5.94 -1.48
C TYR A 21 -8.57 -5.86 -0.86
N ILE A 22 -8.68 -5.16 0.26
CA ILE A 22 -9.94 -4.99 1.00
C ILE A 22 -10.39 -3.55 0.80
N TYR A 23 -11.53 -3.37 0.14
CA TYR A 23 -12.13 -2.06 0.00
C TYR A 23 -12.73 -1.59 1.35
N PRO A 24 -12.72 -0.27 1.65
CA PRO A 24 -13.32 0.28 2.87
C PRO A 24 -14.74 -0.21 3.16
N GLU A 25 -15.58 -0.34 2.13
CA GLU A 25 -16.95 -0.85 2.25
C GLU A 25 -17.04 -2.32 2.70
N GLU A 26 -15.96 -3.09 2.61
CA GLU A 26 -15.90 -4.49 3.05
C GLU A 26 -15.52 -4.65 4.53
N TYR A 27 -15.00 -3.59 5.19
CA TYR A 27 -14.41 -3.68 6.54
C TYR A 27 -15.41 -4.21 7.57
N GLN A 28 -16.61 -3.63 7.63
CA GLN A 28 -17.65 -4.03 8.58
C GLN A 28 -18.15 -5.46 8.31
N LYS A 29 -18.27 -5.83 7.03
CA LYS A 29 -18.66 -7.19 6.63
C LYS A 29 -17.63 -8.21 7.09
N ILE A 30 -16.34 -7.92 6.95
CA ILE A 30 -15.25 -8.77 7.43
C ILE A 30 -15.30 -8.92 8.95
N PHE A 31 -15.46 -7.81 9.68
CA PHE A 31 -15.57 -7.83 11.13
C PHE A 31 -16.71 -8.72 11.62
N ASN A 32 -17.91 -8.55 11.07
CA ASN A 32 -19.08 -9.35 11.41
C ASN A 32 -18.88 -10.83 11.08
N LYS A 33 -18.33 -11.15 9.91
CA LYS A 33 -18.07 -12.55 9.49
C LYS A 33 -17.03 -13.26 10.35
N ILE A 34 -16.06 -12.54 10.89
CA ILE A 34 -15.13 -13.11 11.87
C ILE A 34 -15.86 -13.33 13.21
N ASN A 35 -16.66 -12.35 13.64
CA ASN A 35 -17.43 -12.38 14.89
C ASN A 35 -18.50 -13.48 14.96
N GLU A 36 -19.02 -13.95 13.82
CA GLU A 36 -19.91 -15.12 13.74
C GLU A 36 -19.27 -16.40 14.29
N ARG A 37 -17.93 -16.49 14.34
CA ARG A 37 -17.20 -17.71 14.76
C ARG A 37 -16.34 -17.53 16.00
N VAL A 38 -15.85 -16.31 16.25
CA VAL A 38 -14.98 -15.98 17.37
C VAL A 38 -15.28 -14.57 17.87
N THR A 39 -15.32 -14.35 19.18
CA THR A 39 -15.52 -13.00 19.71
C THR A 39 -14.23 -12.18 19.64
N LEU A 40 -14.16 -11.22 18.71
CA LEU A 40 -13.11 -10.21 18.70
C LEU A 40 -13.46 -9.08 19.67
N LYS A 41 -12.46 -8.63 20.43
CA LYS A 41 -12.55 -7.37 21.19
C LYS A 41 -12.31 -6.15 20.31
N GLY A 42 -11.52 -6.32 19.24
CA GLY A 42 -11.28 -5.28 18.25
C GLY A 42 -10.59 -5.82 17.00
N LEU A 43 -10.77 -5.11 15.89
CA LEU A 43 -10.20 -5.37 14.59
C LEU A 43 -9.82 -4.05 13.91
N PHE A 44 -8.56 -3.91 13.52
CA PHE A 44 -8.07 -2.86 12.65
C PHE A 44 -7.58 -3.48 11.34
N ILE A 45 -8.06 -2.92 10.22
CA ILE A 45 -7.73 -3.39 8.87
C ILE A 45 -7.00 -2.27 8.14
N ILE A 46 -5.84 -2.57 7.56
CA ILE A 46 -5.17 -1.69 6.61
C ILE A 46 -4.91 -2.46 5.31
N SER A 47 -5.46 -1.95 4.21
CA SER A 47 -5.23 -2.48 2.87
C SER A 47 -4.73 -1.38 1.95
N THR A 48 -3.52 -1.57 1.43
CA THR A 48 -2.80 -0.65 0.54
C THR A 48 -2.33 -1.42 -0.68
N CYS A 49 -1.66 -0.74 -1.62
CA CYS A 49 -1.06 -1.45 -2.75
C CYS A 49 -0.04 -2.51 -2.29
N ASN A 50 0.68 -2.28 -1.19
CA ASN A 50 1.79 -3.13 -0.76
C ASN A 50 1.45 -4.12 0.36
N ARG A 51 0.25 -4.02 0.96
CA ARG A 51 -0.14 -4.90 2.06
C ARG A 51 -1.65 -4.98 2.28
N THR A 52 -2.08 -6.11 2.83
CA THR A 52 -3.34 -6.28 3.55
C THR A 52 -3.02 -6.85 4.92
N GLU A 53 -3.27 -6.08 5.97
CA GLU A 53 -2.96 -6.44 7.35
C GLU A 53 -4.20 -6.31 8.25
N LEU A 54 -4.45 -7.35 9.05
CA LEU A 54 -5.55 -7.41 10.00
C LEU A 54 -4.96 -7.58 11.41
N TYR A 55 -5.08 -6.53 12.21
CA TYR A 55 -4.69 -6.48 13.61
C TYR A 55 -5.91 -6.74 14.45
N PHE A 56 -5.89 -7.75 15.31
CA PHE A 56 -7.06 -8.13 16.08
C PHE A 56 -6.73 -8.38 17.54
N GLU A 57 -7.72 -8.18 18.40
CA GLU A 57 -7.65 -8.52 19.82
C GLU A 57 -8.67 -9.62 20.14
N THR A 58 -8.20 -10.69 20.78
CA THR A 58 -9.02 -11.84 21.21
C THR A 58 -8.77 -12.20 22.67
N ALA A 59 -9.54 -13.15 23.21
CA ALA A 59 -9.38 -13.65 24.59
C ALA A 59 -7.99 -14.26 24.83
N LYS A 60 -7.50 -14.18 26.08
CA LYS A 60 -6.20 -14.75 26.49
C LYS A 60 -6.31 -16.26 26.76
N ASN A 61 -6.60 -17.04 25.74
CA ASN A 61 -6.41 -18.49 25.79
C ASN A 61 -5.98 -19.04 24.42
N GLN A 62 -5.12 -20.05 24.40
CA GLN A 62 -4.48 -20.55 23.16
C GLN A 62 -5.50 -21.13 22.16
N ALA A 63 -6.54 -21.80 22.66
CA ALA A 63 -7.60 -22.35 21.82
C ALA A 63 -8.36 -21.26 21.04
N SER A 64 -8.71 -20.15 21.70
CA SER A 64 -9.34 -18.99 21.09
C SER A 64 -8.43 -18.31 20.08
N GLN A 65 -7.12 -18.29 20.31
CA GLN A 65 -6.16 -17.69 19.38
C GLN A 65 -6.09 -18.47 18.07
N ASN A 66 -5.89 -19.78 18.14
CA ASN A 66 -5.87 -20.66 16.97
C ASN A 66 -7.19 -20.58 16.19
N LYS A 67 -8.33 -20.58 16.89
CA LYS A 67 -9.66 -20.37 16.30
C LYS A 67 -9.77 -18.99 15.64
N THR A 68 -9.20 -17.94 16.24
CA THR A 68 -9.24 -16.58 15.69
C THR A 68 -8.44 -16.49 14.39
N TYR A 69 -7.19 -16.96 14.39
CA TYR A 69 -6.39 -17.02 13.16
C TYR A 69 -7.09 -17.81 12.06
N HIS A 70 -7.67 -18.96 12.40
CA HIS A 70 -8.42 -19.77 11.46
C HIS A 70 -9.65 -19.02 10.92
N SER A 71 -10.43 -18.36 11.78
CA SER A 71 -11.62 -17.59 11.39
C SER A 71 -11.26 -16.44 10.45
N VAL A 72 -10.18 -15.70 10.74
CA VAL A 72 -9.72 -14.60 9.88
C VAL A 72 -9.28 -15.13 8.52
N ILE A 73 -8.42 -16.15 8.48
CA ILE A 73 -7.93 -16.74 7.21
C ILE A 73 -9.09 -17.28 6.38
N MET A 74 -9.99 -18.05 7.00
CA MET A 74 -11.16 -18.61 6.33
C MET A 74 -12.08 -17.51 5.80
N THR A 75 -12.27 -16.42 6.56
CA THR A 75 -13.10 -15.29 6.12
C THR A 75 -12.48 -14.61 4.91
N LEU A 76 -11.17 -14.36 4.91
CA LEU A 76 -10.47 -13.80 3.75
C LEU A 76 -10.55 -14.73 2.53
N SER A 77 -10.25 -16.03 2.69
CA SER A 77 -10.33 -17.01 1.61
C SER A 77 -11.73 -17.11 1.02
N LYS A 78 -12.79 -17.14 1.84
CA LYS A 78 -14.18 -17.21 1.36
C LYS A 78 -14.62 -15.92 0.67
N LEU A 79 -14.32 -14.76 1.25
CA LEU A 79 -14.69 -13.47 0.66
C LEU A 79 -14.01 -13.24 -0.69
N LYS A 80 -12.76 -13.69 -0.82
CA LYS A 80 -11.97 -13.53 -2.05
C LYS A 80 -12.04 -14.75 -2.98
N ARG A 81 -12.88 -15.75 -2.65
CA ARG A 81 -13.08 -16.99 -3.44
C ARG A 81 -11.77 -17.69 -3.80
N PHE A 82 -10.82 -17.71 -2.86
CA PHE A 82 -9.47 -18.20 -3.06
C PHE A 82 -9.28 -19.58 -2.42
N ASN A 83 -9.07 -20.60 -3.25
CA ASN A 83 -9.05 -22.01 -2.84
C ASN A 83 -7.63 -22.59 -2.66
N ASP A 84 -6.59 -21.95 -3.22
CA ASP A 84 -5.22 -22.50 -3.27
C ASP A 84 -4.46 -22.45 -1.93
N GLY A 85 -5.14 -22.09 -0.84
CA GLY A 85 -4.56 -21.98 0.49
C GLY A 85 -3.75 -20.70 0.70
N LEU A 86 -4.07 -19.94 1.73
CA LEU A 86 -3.46 -18.62 1.96
C LEU A 86 -2.09 -18.69 2.69
N ARG A 87 -1.76 -19.85 3.28
CA ARG A 87 -0.59 -20.04 4.17
C ARG A 87 0.74 -19.57 3.57
N PRO A 88 1.07 -19.82 2.29
CA PRO A 88 2.35 -19.38 1.71
C PRO A 88 2.49 -17.85 1.62
N TYR A 89 1.37 -17.12 1.64
CA TYR A 89 1.31 -15.69 1.36
C TYR A 89 1.03 -14.84 2.60
N ILE A 90 0.97 -15.44 3.79
CA ILE A 90 0.68 -14.72 5.04
C ILE A 90 1.76 -14.94 6.08
N LYS A 91 2.04 -13.88 6.84
CA LYS A 91 2.80 -13.92 8.08
C LYS A 91 1.85 -13.72 9.26
N LYS A 92 2.03 -14.53 10.29
CA LYS A 92 1.37 -14.37 11.59
C LYS A 92 2.36 -13.77 12.58
N LYS A 93 1.90 -12.85 13.43
CA LYS A 93 2.66 -12.32 14.57
C LYS A 93 1.75 -12.28 15.79
N GLU A 94 2.31 -12.60 16.95
CA GLU A 94 1.52 -12.79 18.18
C GLU A 94 2.13 -12.01 19.33
N GLY A 95 1.29 -11.59 20.27
CA GLY A 95 1.76 -10.85 21.44
C GLY A 95 1.86 -9.35 21.20
N SER A 96 1.72 -8.58 22.27
CA SER A 96 1.65 -7.13 22.21
C SER A 96 2.95 -6.49 21.73
N PHE A 97 4.10 -7.05 22.12
CA PHE A 97 5.41 -6.52 21.74
C PHE A 97 5.65 -6.61 20.23
N GLU A 98 5.55 -7.81 19.64
CA GLU A 98 5.80 -8.00 18.20
C GLU A 98 4.83 -7.20 17.30
N ILE A 99 3.59 -7.04 17.74
CA ILE A 99 2.53 -6.37 16.97
C ILE A 99 2.67 -4.85 17.06
N SER A 100 2.94 -4.32 18.25
CA SER A 100 3.21 -2.89 18.44
C SER A 100 4.50 -2.48 17.74
N GLU A 101 5.56 -3.28 17.84
CA GLU A 101 6.80 -3.06 17.08
C GLU A 101 6.51 -3.01 15.58
N HIS A 102 5.78 -3.99 15.04
CA HIS A 102 5.46 -4.04 13.61
C HIS A 102 4.70 -2.79 13.14
N ILE A 103 3.64 -2.36 13.84
CA ILE A 103 2.87 -1.17 13.40
C ILE A 103 3.66 0.13 13.62
N PHE A 104 4.58 0.19 14.59
CA PHE A 104 5.40 1.37 14.84
C PHE A 104 6.48 1.50 13.76
N ARG A 105 7.10 0.38 13.38
CA ARG A 105 7.98 0.29 12.19
C ARG A 105 7.21 0.66 10.92
N LEU A 106 6.00 0.14 10.74
CA LEU A 106 5.15 0.43 9.58
C LEU A 106 4.80 1.91 9.47
N SER A 107 4.29 2.51 10.53
CA SER A 107 3.93 3.93 10.55
C SER A 107 5.14 4.85 10.34
N SER A 108 6.33 4.42 10.78
CA SER A 108 7.61 5.11 10.54
C SER A 108 8.17 4.87 9.12
N GLY A 109 7.49 4.09 8.29
CA GLY A 109 7.90 3.79 6.91
C GLY A 109 9.03 2.76 6.79
N LEU A 110 9.40 2.06 7.88
CA LEU A 110 10.46 1.03 7.86
C LEU A 110 9.98 -0.30 7.28
N GLU A 111 8.66 -0.54 7.31
CA GLU A 111 8.07 -1.72 6.66
C GLU A 111 7.59 -1.44 5.23
N SER A 112 7.74 -0.22 4.72
CA SER A 112 7.32 0.17 3.38
C SER A 112 8.30 -0.30 2.30
N MET A 113 7.79 -0.52 1.08
CA MET A 113 8.62 -0.83 -0.08
C MET A 113 9.66 0.27 -0.33
N ILE A 114 9.29 1.53 -0.17
CA ILE A 114 10.24 2.64 -0.13
C ILE A 114 10.37 3.10 1.31
N ILE A 115 11.57 3.00 1.88
CA ILE A 115 11.80 3.35 3.27
C ILE A 115 11.65 4.85 3.46
N GLY A 116 10.93 5.20 4.54
CA GLY A 116 10.66 6.58 4.91
C GLY A 116 9.52 7.22 4.12
N GLU A 117 8.85 6.49 3.25
CA GLU A 117 7.67 6.98 2.54
C GLU A 117 6.60 7.46 3.54
N PHE A 118 6.02 8.64 3.30
CA PHE A 118 5.04 9.27 4.18
C PHE A 118 3.61 8.80 3.94
N GLN A 119 3.28 8.29 2.74
CA GLN A 119 1.91 7.96 2.35
C GLN A 119 1.28 6.88 3.26
N ILE A 120 2.09 5.97 3.81
CA ILE A 120 1.61 4.98 4.78
C ILE A 120 0.94 5.60 6.01
N VAL A 121 1.40 6.78 6.47
CA VAL A 121 0.83 7.47 7.65
C VAL A 121 -0.61 7.89 7.35
N GLU A 122 -0.85 8.45 6.17
CA GLU A 122 -2.20 8.86 5.76
C GLU A 122 -3.11 7.66 5.52
N GLN A 123 -2.58 6.55 5.00
CA GLN A 123 -3.32 5.29 4.84
C GLN A 123 -3.72 4.67 6.20
N ILE A 124 -2.83 4.72 7.19
CA ILE A 124 -3.14 4.32 8.58
C ILE A 124 -4.23 5.22 9.15
N LYS A 125 -4.12 6.55 9.02
CA LYS A 125 -5.13 7.50 9.51
C LYS A 125 -6.50 7.29 8.88
N ALA A 126 -6.55 7.10 7.56
CA ALA A 126 -7.80 6.82 6.85
C ALA A 126 -8.43 5.51 7.33
N SER A 127 -7.64 4.43 7.41
CA SER A 127 -8.10 3.13 7.92
C SER A 127 -8.58 3.21 9.37
N TYR A 128 -7.91 4.01 10.19
CA TYR A 128 -8.26 4.22 11.59
C TYR A 128 -9.62 4.90 11.73
N ASN A 129 -9.86 5.98 10.97
CA ASN A 129 -11.15 6.67 10.97
C ASN A 129 -12.27 5.72 10.55
N ILE A 130 -12.08 4.97 9.46
CA ILE A 130 -13.08 3.97 9.00
C ILE A 130 -13.37 2.94 10.09
N CYS A 131 -12.34 2.34 10.69
CA CYS A 131 -12.54 1.33 11.74
C CYS A 131 -13.19 1.92 13.01
N LYS A 132 -12.88 3.17 13.33
CA LYS A 132 -13.45 3.91 14.47
C LYS A 132 -14.93 4.21 14.25
N ASP A 133 -15.29 4.75 13.09
CA ASP A 133 -16.67 5.08 12.72
C ASP A 133 -17.57 3.82 12.72
N ASN A 134 -16.97 2.68 12.33
CA ASN A 134 -17.62 1.37 12.35
C ASN A 134 -17.59 0.66 13.72
N LYS A 135 -17.05 1.30 14.77
CA LYS A 135 -16.93 0.75 16.15
C LYS A 135 -16.19 -0.60 16.19
N MET A 136 -15.19 -0.77 15.34
CA MET A 136 -14.42 -2.01 15.22
C MET A 136 -13.22 -2.07 16.18
N LEU A 137 -12.80 -0.93 16.74
CA LEU A 137 -11.56 -0.84 17.50
C LEU A 137 -11.76 -1.16 18.98
N SER A 138 -10.85 -1.95 19.54
CA SER A 138 -10.71 -2.04 20.99
C SER A 138 -9.86 -0.87 21.50
N PRO A 139 -9.97 -0.50 22.78
CA PRO A 139 -9.11 0.53 23.35
C PRO A 139 -7.60 0.21 23.29
N ALA A 140 -7.22 -1.08 23.30
CA ALA A 140 -5.82 -1.48 23.14
C ALA A 140 -5.33 -1.17 21.72
N ILE A 141 -6.08 -1.58 20.70
CA ILE A 141 -5.75 -1.32 19.29
C ILE A 141 -5.79 0.18 18.99
N GLU A 142 -6.79 0.92 19.48
CA GLU A 142 -6.90 2.37 19.28
C GLU A 142 -5.68 3.10 19.86
N ARG A 143 -5.26 2.77 21.09
CA ARG A 143 -4.07 3.36 21.70
C ARG A 143 -2.80 3.00 20.94
N MET A 144 -2.68 1.76 20.47
CA MET A 144 -1.55 1.29 19.67
C MET A 144 -1.39 2.12 18.39
N ILE A 145 -2.48 2.36 17.66
CA ILE A 145 -2.46 3.16 16.42
C ILE A 145 -2.11 4.63 16.72
N GLN A 146 -2.69 5.20 17.77
CA GLN A 146 -2.37 6.57 18.18
C GLN A 146 -0.88 6.72 18.53
N LYS A 147 -0.34 5.79 19.31
CA LYS A 147 1.09 5.77 19.67
C LYS A 147 2.00 5.51 18.47
N SER A 148 1.58 4.70 17.50
CA SER A 148 2.35 4.51 16.26
C SER A 148 2.44 5.82 15.45
N LEU A 149 1.35 6.58 15.36
CA LEU A 149 1.34 7.87 14.67
C LEU A 149 2.18 8.94 15.40
N GLU A 150 2.17 8.92 16.73
CA GLU A 150 3.03 9.75 17.58
C GLU A 150 4.52 9.42 17.36
N ALA A 151 4.87 8.13 17.43
CA ALA A 151 6.22 7.63 17.16
C ALA A 151 6.70 8.03 15.76
N SER A 152 5.86 7.83 14.73
CA SER A 152 6.18 8.22 13.34
C SER A 152 6.48 9.71 13.21
N LYS A 153 5.67 10.58 13.85
CA LYS A 153 5.91 12.02 13.85
C LYS A 153 7.26 12.33 14.51
N PHE A 154 7.51 11.78 15.70
CA PHE A 154 8.75 12.00 16.44
C PHE A 154 9.98 11.54 15.63
N ILE A 155 9.93 10.34 15.05
CA ILE A 155 11.03 9.76 14.28
C ILE A 155 11.35 10.62 13.06
N ARG A 156 10.34 11.09 12.32
CA ARG A 156 10.57 11.95 11.14
C ARG A 156 11.15 13.32 11.51
N THR A 157 10.82 13.84 12.69
CA THR A 157 11.43 15.09 13.18
C THR A 157 12.88 14.90 13.64
N ASN A 158 13.24 13.72 14.14
CA ASN A 158 14.54 13.45 14.78
C ASN A 158 15.47 12.57 13.93
N THR A 159 15.08 12.22 12.71
CA THR A 159 15.88 11.43 11.78
C THR A 159 15.71 12.00 10.38
N GLU A 160 16.61 11.61 9.47
CA GLU A 160 16.51 11.96 8.06
C GLU A 160 15.85 10.84 7.24
N ILE A 161 15.04 10.00 7.89
CA ILE A 161 14.47 8.80 7.28
C ILE A 161 13.61 9.11 6.06
N ASP A 162 13.02 10.30 5.99
CA ASP A 162 12.18 10.78 4.88
C ASP A 162 12.89 11.78 3.93
N LYS A 163 14.11 12.22 4.27
CA LYS A 163 14.88 13.14 3.40
C LYS A 163 15.19 12.48 2.07
N GLY A 164 15.09 13.25 0.98
CA GLY A 164 15.30 12.74 -0.37
C GLY A 164 14.13 11.92 -0.95
N GLY A 165 12.97 11.90 -0.30
CA GLY A 165 11.64 11.87 -0.95
C GLY A 165 11.33 10.80 -2.00
N ILE A 166 12.05 9.68 -2.04
CA ILE A 166 11.77 8.62 -3.00
C ILE A 166 10.37 8.08 -2.69
N SER A 167 9.52 8.08 -3.70
CA SER A 167 8.21 7.42 -3.69
C SER A 167 8.25 6.25 -4.65
N VAL A 168 7.31 5.32 -4.56
CA VAL A 168 7.20 4.20 -5.51
C VAL A 168 7.09 4.73 -6.96
N SER A 169 6.29 5.78 -7.15
CA SER A 169 6.17 6.50 -8.42
C SER A 169 7.49 7.08 -8.89
N SER A 170 8.25 7.75 -8.02
CA SER A 170 9.55 8.34 -8.39
C SER A 170 10.56 7.26 -8.71
N ALA A 171 10.61 6.16 -7.96
CA ALA A 171 11.49 5.03 -8.25
C ALA A 171 11.17 4.38 -9.61
N ALA A 172 9.88 4.26 -9.95
CA ALA A 172 9.46 3.78 -11.27
C ALA A 172 9.92 4.72 -12.39
N ILE A 173 9.74 6.02 -12.22
CA ILE A 173 10.23 7.02 -13.19
C ILE A 173 11.76 7.01 -13.27
N ASP A 174 12.47 6.82 -12.16
CA ASP A 174 13.94 6.73 -12.15
C ASP A 174 14.44 5.52 -12.92
N GLN A 175 13.74 4.39 -12.83
CA GLN A 175 14.05 3.19 -13.61
C GLN A 175 13.87 3.43 -15.12
N ILE A 176 12.88 4.23 -15.51
CA ILE A 176 12.57 4.53 -16.92
C ILE A 176 13.43 5.70 -17.44
N GLY A 177 13.80 6.64 -16.59
CA GLY A 177 14.60 7.82 -16.94
C GLY A 177 16.07 7.54 -17.23
N ASN A 178 16.50 6.28 -17.12
CA ASN A 178 17.81 5.83 -17.62
C ASN A 178 17.76 5.44 -19.11
N ILE A 179 16.62 5.63 -19.78
CA ILE A 179 16.49 5.46 -21.23
C ILE A 179 17.07 6.70 -21.92
N ASP A 180 17.97 6.49 -22.87
CA ASP A 180 18.53 7.55 -23.71
C ASP A 180 17.43 8.35 -24.41
N ASN A 181 17.62 9.66 -24.54
CA ASN A 181 16.67 10.59 -25.17
C ASN A 181 15.28 10.64 -24.51
N SER A 182 15.22 10.55 -23.16
CA SER A 182 13.97 10.71 -22.41
C SER A 182 13.22 12.03 -22.68
N GLU A 183 13.93 13.07 -23.10
CA GLU A 183 13.38 14.37 -23.51
C GLU A 183 12.52 14.27 -24.80
N ASP A 184 12.72 13.25 -25.63
CA ASP A 184 11.94 13.01 -26.85
C ASP A 184 10.74 12.07 -26.61
N LEU A 185 10.67 11.44 -25.43
CA LEU A 185 9.63 10.46 -25.14
C LEU A 185 8.30 11.13 -24.77
N SER A 186 7.23 10.55 -25.29
CA SER A 186 5.87 10.97 -25.00
C SER A 186 5.21 10.04 -23.97
N ILE A 187 4.56 10.63 -22.97
CA ILE A 187 4.04 9.91 -21.81
C ILE A 187 2.56 10.18 -21.63
N LEU A 188 1.77 9.15 -21.32
CA LEU A 188 0.40 9.29 -20.87
C LEU A 188 0.25 8.87 -19.40
N CYS A 189 -0.12 9.82 -18.53
CA CYS A 189 -0.52 9.52 -17.16
C CYS A 189 -2.02 9.26 -17.08
N VAL A 190 -2.40 8.04 -16.69
CA VAL A 190 -3.78 7.62 -16.46
C VAL A 190 -4.07 7.67 -14.96
N GLY A 191 -4.87 8.66 -14.56
CA GLY A 191 -5.20 8.99 -13.17
C GLY A 191 -4.67 10.36 -12.75
N ALA A 192 -5.35 10.98 -11.79
CA ALA A 192 -4.97 12.30 -11.23
C ALA A 192 -4.81 12.26 -9.69
N GLY A 193 -4.64 11.06 -9.13
CA GLY A 193 -4.44 10.85 -7.70
C GLY A 193 -3.07 11.31 -7.22
N ARG A 194 -2.79 11.10 -5.93
CA ARG A 194 -1.51 11.47 -5.32
C ARG A 194 -0.30 10.83 -6.02
N THR A 195 -0.38 9.55 -6.36
CA THR A 195 0.68 8.82 -7.07
C THR A 195 0.94 9.45 -8.44
N SER A 196 -0.11 9.82 -9.18
CA SER A 196 0.01 10.57 -10.45
C SER A 196 0.74 11.91 -10.25
N LYS A 197 0.37 12.68 -9.20
CA LYS A 197 1.04 13.95 -8.87
C LYS A 197 2.55 13.78 -8.62
N LEU A 198 2.94 12.72 -7.92
CA LEU A 198 4.35 12.40 -7.65
C LEU A 198 5.08 11.94 -8.92
N SER A 199 4.45 11.10 -9.74
CA SER A 199 4.99 10.70 -11.05
C SER A 199 5.22 11.91 -11.95
N ILE A 200 4.21 12.78 -12.12
CA ILE A 200 4.30 13.99 -12.95
C ILE A 200 5.43 14.90 -12.44
N LYS A 201 5.48 15.18 -11.14
CA LYS A 201 6.56 16.00 -10.57
C LYS A 201 7.95 15.44 -10.91
N GLN A 202 8.13 14.12 -10.85
CA GLN A 202 9.40 13.47 -11.18
C GLN A 202 9.71 13.55 -12.69
N LEU A 203 8.70 13.33 -13.55
CA LEU A 203 8.84 13.45 -15.01
C LEU A 203 9.35 14.84 -15.41
N PHE A 204 8.76 15.91 -14.85
CA PHE A 204 9.22 17.28 -15.08
C PHE A 204 10.63 17.51 -14.53
N SER A 205 10.95 16.99 -13.34
CA SER A 205 12.30 17.14 -12.77
C SER A 205 13.39 16.50 -13.63
N LYS A 206 13.04 15.47 -14.39
CA LYS A 206 13.91 14.74 -15.31
C LYS A 206 13.80 15.21 -16.76
N LYS A 207 13.01 16.26 -17.03
CA LYS A 207 12.83 16.87 -18.36
C LYS A 207 12.32 15.89 -19.43
N PHE A 208 11.47 14.96 -19.05
CA PHE A 208 10.78 14.15 -20.06
C PHE A 208 10.01 15.05 -21.03
N GLY A 209 9.82 14.57 -22.25
CA GLY A 209 9.16 15.30 -23.34
C GLY A 209 7.67 15.55 -23.12
N LYS A 210 6.84 15.18 -24.10
CA LYS A 210 5.42 15.54 -24.07
C LYS A 210 4.64 14.67 -23.08
N ILE A 211 4.09 15.31 -22.04
CA ILE A 211 3.29 14.62 -21.02
C ILE A 211 1.80 14.90 -21.24
N TYR A 212 1.03 13.83 -21.38
CA TYR A 212 -0.41 13.80 -21.44
C TYR A 212 -0.99 13.32 -20.10
N ILE A 213 -2.17 13.81 -19.75
CA ILE A 213 -2.91 13.35 -18.58
C ILE A 213 -4.35 13.02 -18.95
N THR A 214 -4.88 11.95 -18.36
CA THR A 214 -6.29 11.62 -18.44
C THR A 214 -6.82 11.14 -17.09
N ASN A 215 -8.07 11.46 -16.77
CA ASN A 215 -8.73 10.98 -15.58
C ASN A 215 -10.24 10.86 -15.80
N ARG A 216 -10.88 9.86 -15.19
CA ARG A 216 -12.33 9.65 -15.32
C ARG A 216 -13.16 10.87 -14.89
N THR A 217 -12.70 11.56 -13.85
CA THR A 217 -13.29 12.82 -13.38
C THR A 217 -12.33 13.94 -13.75
N GLU A 218 -12.63 14.66 -14.82
CA GLU A 218 -11.75 15.68 -15.39
C GLU A 218 -11.38 16.77 -14.37
N ALA A 219 -12.31 17.19 -13.52
CA ALA A 219 -12.05 18.18 -12.45
C ALA A 219 -10.88 17.81 -11.51
N ASN A 220 -10.52 16.53 -11.40
CA ASN A 220 -9.37 16.12 -10.57
C ASN A 220 -8.01 16.47 -11.22
N THR A 221 -7.96 16.78 -12.53
CA THR A 221 -6.73 17.18 -13.23
C THR A 221 -6.46 18.68 -13.15
N THR A 222 -7.42 19.51 -12.75
CA THR A 222 -7.30 20.98 -12.77
C THR A 222 -6.06 21.48 -12.05
N ASN A 223 -5.83 21.04 -10.80
CA ASN A 223 -4.66 21.46 -10.03
C ASN A 223 -3.32 21.03 -10.65
N LEU A 224 -3.33 19.94 -11.43
CA LEU A 224 -2.13 19.45 -12.12
C LEU A 224 -1.86 20.29 -13.38
N LEU A 225 -2.90 20.61 -14.15
CA LEU A 225 -2.82 21.46 -15.35
C LEU A 225 -2.40 22.89 -15.01
N GLU A 226 -2.80 23.42 -13.85
CA GLU A 226 -2.37 24.76 -13.38
C GLU A 226 -0.88 24.81 -13.00
N LYS A 227 -0.30 23.68 -12.59
CA LYS A 227 1.07 23.62 -12.05
C LYS A 227 2.11 23.11 -13.03
N PHE A 228 1.68 22.38 -14.04
CA PHE A 228 2.53 21.65 -14.95
C PHE A 228 1.99 21.77 -16.38
N ASP A 229 2.89 21.87 -17.35
CA ASP A 229 2.55 21.94 -18.77
C ASP A 229 2.11 20.57 -19.31
N LEU A 230 0.85 20.22 -19.05
CA LEU A 230 0.26 18.92 -19.35
C LEU A 230 -0.77 19.01 -20.47
N ASN A 231 -0.82 17.99 -21.32
CA ASN A 231 -1.81 17.87 -22.38
C ASN A 231 -2.99 17.02 -21.89
N LEU A 232 -4.14 17.63 -21.64
CA LEU A 232 -5.34 16.91 -21.22
C LEU A 232 -5.91 16.05 -22.37
N VAL A 233 -6.19 14.79 -22.08
CA VAL A 233 -6.88 13.86 -23.00
C VAL A 233 -8.15 13.37 -22.32
N LYS A 234 -9.29 13.44 -23.02
CA LYS A 234 -10.56 12.93 -22.50
C LYS A 234 -10.45 11.45 -22.18
N PHE A 235 -11.03 11.03 -21.06
CA PHE A 235 -10.97 9.64 -20.62
C PHE A 235 -11.71 8.66 -21.55
N SER A 236 -12.63 9.13 -22.38
CA SER A 236 -13.23 8.31 -23.45
C SER A 236 -12.26 8.03 -24.60
N GLU A 237 -11.24 8.87 -24.79
CA GLU A 237 -10.42 8.92 -25.99
C GLU A 237 -8.96 8.51 -25.73
N TRP A 238 -8.54 8.31 -24.48
CA TRP A 238 -7.13 8.06 -24.16
C TRP A 238 -6.54 6.85 -24.88
N LYS A 239 -7.35 5.84 -25.22
CA LYS A 239 -6.91 4.67 -25.98
C LYS A 239 -6.45 4.99 -27.40
N SER A 240 -6.90 6.10 -27.98
CA SER A 240 -6.37 6.59 -29.27
C SER A 240 -4.88 6.94 -29.20
N LYS A 241 -4.34 7.15 -28.00
CA LYS A 241 -2.92 7.45 -27.78
C LYS A 241 -2.02 6.21 -27.72
N LEU A 242 -2.58 5.00 -27.67
CA LEU A 242 -1.82 3.74 -27.53
C LEU A 242 -0.77 3.54 -28.64
N GLU A 243 -0.99 4.09 -29.82
CA GLU A 243 -0.05 4.03 -30.95
C GLU A 243 1.00 5.14 -30.92
N SER A 244 0.67 6.31 -30.34
CA SER A 244 1.50 7.50 -30.42
C SER A 244 2.40 7.72 -29.21
N VAL A 245 2.08 7.15 -28.04
CA VAL A 245 2.86 7.37 -26.82
C VAL A 245 3.94 6.30 -26.63
N ASP A 246 5.04 6.67 -26.00
CA ASP A 246 6.14 5.75 -25.68
C ASP A 246 5.93 5.07 -24.32
N ILE A 247 5.36 5.80 -23.36
CA ILE A 247 5.18 5.34 -21.98
C ILE A 247 3.75 5.63 -21.51
N ILE A 248 3.13 4.69 -20.79
CA ILE A 248 1.86 4.90 -20.11
C ILE A 248 2.01 4.56 -18.63
N ILE A 249 1.60 5.48 -17.76
CA ILE A 249 1.66 5.31 -16.31
C ILE A 249 0.26 5.23 -15.74
N PHE A 250 -0.09 4.08 -15.17
CA PHE A 250 -1.36 3.84 -14.51
C PHE A 250 -1.24 4.03 -13.01
N SER A 251 -2.04 4.96 -12.47
CA SER A 251 -2.13 5.24 -11.04
C SER A 251 -3.58 5.52 -10.63
N THR A 252 -4.44 4.54 -10.87
CA THR A 252 -5.90 4.66 -10.72
C THR A 252 -6.42 3.85 -9.52
N SER A 253 -7.67 4.11 -9.15
CA SER A 253 -8.43 3.28 -8.21
C SER A 253 -9.43 2.35 -8.92
N SER A 254 -9.18 2.01 -10.20
CA SER A 254 -10.08 1.16 -10.97
C SER A 254 -10.20 -0.22 -10.35
N LYS A 255 -11.43 -0.74 -10.25
CA LYS A 255 -11.69 -2.12 -9.80
C LYS A 255 -11.49 -3.15 -10.92
N LYS A 256 -11.39 -2.69 -12.17
CA LYS A 256 -11.21 -3.54 -13.35
C LYS A 256 -10.00 -3.05 -14.15
N PRO A 257 -9.28 -3.97 -14.85
CA PRO A 257 -8.25 -3.58 -15.79
C PRO A 257 -8.76 -2.56 -16.82
N LEU A 258 -7.97 -1.52 -17.08
CA LEU A 258 -8.28 -0.49 -18.08
C LEU A 258 -7.75 -0.88 -19.46
N LEU A 259 -6.63 -1.62 -19.52
CA LEU A 259 -6.16 -2.29 -20.73
C LEU A 259 -6.70 -3.71 -20.77
N THR A 260 -7.33 -4.03 -21.88
CA THR A 260 -7.83 -5.36 -22.21
C THR A 260 -6.82 -6.09 -23.10
N ASP A 261 -6.95 -7.41 -23.19
CA ASP A 261 -6.12 -8.23 -24.07
C ASP A 261 -6.21 -7.78 -25.54
N LYS A 262 -7.39 -7.34 -25.99
CA LYS A 262 -7.58 -6.74 -27.32
C LYS A 262 -6.73 -5.49 -27.54
N ASP A 263 -6.61 -4.63 -26.52
CA ASP A 263 -5.78 -3.44 -26.61
C ASP A 263 -4.29 -3.84 -26.71
N LEU A 264 -3.86 -4.86 -25.97
CA LEU A 264 -2.48 -5.37 -26.03
C LEU A 264 -2.14 -6.00 -27.39
N VAL A 265 -3.04 -6.81 -27.96
CA VAL A 265 -2.89 -7.36 -29.32
C VAL A 265 -2.83 -6.25 -30.38
N HIS A 266 -3.65 -5.20 -30.21
CA HIS A 266 -3.62 -4.03 -31.10
C HIS A 266 -2.27 -3.31 -31.03
N ILE A 267 -1.76 -3.04 -29.82
CA ILE A 267 -0.43 -2.46 -29.60
C ILE A 267 0.65 -3.34 -30.25
N ASP A 268 0.58 -4.66 -30.04
CA ASP A 268 1.59 -5.59 -30.52
C ASP A 268 1.66 -5.68 -32.05
N SER A 269 0.51 -5.57 -32.72
CA SER A 269 0.41 -5.65 -34.18
C SER A 269 0.63 -4.33 -34.91
N LYS A 270 0.33 -3.19 -34.28
CA LYS A 270 0.37 -1.87 -34.95
C LYS A 270 1.64 -1.07 -34.71
N ARG A 271 2.42 -1.42 -33.69
CA ARG A 271 3.64 -0.69 -33.34
C ARG A 271 4.88 -1.39 -33.84
N ASN A 272 5.84 -0.58 -34.30
CA ASN A 272 7.19 -1.04 -34.62
C ASN A 272 8.19 -0.81 -33.46
N LYS A 273 7.76 -0.10 -32.41
CA LYS A 273 8.55 0.22 -31.22
C LYS A 273 7.78 -0.20 -29.97
N LYS A 274 8.50 -0.80 -29.01
CA LYS A 274 7.95 -1.17 -27.70
C LYS A 274 7.30 0.02 -27.01
N ILE A 275 6.15 -0.21 -26.40
CA ILE A 275 5.54 0.70 -25.42
C ILE A 275 5.89 0.22 -24.02
N ILE A 276 6.22 1.15 -23.13
CA ILE A 276 6.47 0.86 -21.71
C ILE A 276 5.20 1.17 -20.93
N LEU A 277 4.64 0.16 -20.29
CA LEU A 277 3.46 0.26 -19.45
C LEU A 277 3.88 0.16 -17.99
N VAL A 278 3.61 1.19 -17.21
CA VAL A 278 3.96 1.28 -15.79
C VAL A 278 2.68 1.18 -14.98
N ASP A 279 2.50 0.10 -14.22
CA ASP A 279 1.30 -0.08 -13.39
C ASP A 279 1.63 0.05 -11.90
N LEU A 280 1.28 1.22 -11.34
CA LEU A 280 1.48 1.56 -9.94
C LEU A 280 0.22 1.32 -9.10
N SER A 281 -0.77 0.61 -9.64
CA SER A 281 -2.09 0.44 -9.04
C SER A 281 -2.30 -0.97 -8.51
N VAL A 282 -3.12 -1.07 -7.46
CA VAL A 282 -3.63 -2.33 -6.93
C VAL A 282 -5.11 -2.13 -6.57
N PRO A 283 -6.05 -2.85 -7.21
CA PRO A 283 -5.85 -3.83 -8.28
C PRO A 283 -5.19 -3.26 -9.55
N ARG A 284 -4.56 -4.14 -10.34
CA ARG A 284 -3.83 -3.74 -11.55
C ARG A 284 -4.78 -3.27 -12.65
N ASN A 285 -4.33 -2.29 -13.42
CA ASN A 285 -4.98 -1.81 -14.64
C ASN A 285 -4.63 -2.65 -15.87
N ILE A 286 -3.60 -3.50 -15.76
CA ILE A 286 -3.08 -4.29 -16.87
C ILE A 286 -2.97 -5.75 -16.43
N ILE A 287 -3.55 -6.65 -17.23
CA ILE A 287 -3.36 -8.09 -17.09
C ILE A 287 -2.73 -8.59 -18.38
N ILE A 288 -1.49 -9.07 -18.30
CA ILE A 288 -0.77 -9.67 -19.43
C ILE A 288 -0.84 -11.18 -19.27
N ASN A 289 -1.48 -11.84 -20.22
CA ASN A 289 -1.61 -13.31 -20.27
C ASN A 289 -0.70 -13.95 -21.32
N ASN A 290 -0.23 -13.18 -22.30
CA ASN A 290 0.59 -13.63 -23.42
C ASN A 290 1.91 -12.87 -23.45
N ASN A 291 2.88 -13.39 -24.20
CA ASN A 291 4.09 -12.65 -24.50
C ASN A 291 3.83 -11.72 -25.69
N TYR A 292 4.03 -10.42 -25.48
CA TYR A 292 3.82 -9.37 -26.49
C TYR A 292 5.18 -8.75 -26.81
N ASN A 293 5.58 -8.76 -28.07
CA ASN A 293 6.90 -8.29 -28.51
C ASN A 293 7.07 -6.77 -28.34
N ASN A 294 5.99 -6.02 -28.54
CA ASN A 294 5.98 -4.56 -28.50
C ASN A 294 5.41 -4.00 -27.18
N VAL A 295 5.31 -4.81 -26.12
CA VAL A 295 4.84 -4.37 -24.80
C VAL A 295 5.87 -4.72 -23.73
N GLU A 296 6.26 -3.72 -22.95
CA GLU A 296 7.04 -3.92 -21.74
C GLU A 296 6.24 -3.47 -20.51
N LEU A 297 5.98 -4.38 -19.58
CA LEU A 297 5.30 -4.07 -18.32
C LEU A 297 6.29 -3.87 -17.18
N VAL A 298 6.20 -2.72 -16.52
CA VAL A 298 6.85 -2.41 -15.25
C VAL A 298 5.77 -2.33 -14.17
N ASP A 299 5.66 -3.38 -13.36
CA ASP A 299 4.74 -3.42 -12.22
C ASP A 299 5.46 -3.15 -10.89
N LEU A 300 4.68 -3.08 -9.80
CA LEU A 300 5.23 -2.86 -8.46
C LEU A 300 6.27 -3.90 -8.01
N ASP A 301 6.22 -5.14 -8.52
CA ASP A 301 7.18 -6.18 -8.12
C ASP A 301 8.52 -6.01 -8.85
N LYS A 302 8.53 -5.51 -10.09
CA LYS A 302 9.77 -5.15 -10.81
C LYS A 302 10.51 -3.95 -10.23
N LEU A 303 9.85 -3.15 -9.39
CA LEU A 303 10.48 -2.03 -8.67
C LEU A 303 11.27 -2.47 -7.43
N LYS A 304 11.30 -3.77 -7.11
CA LYS A 304 11.97 -4.29 -5.91
C LYS A 304 13.48 -4.03 -5.89
N ASP A 305 14.17 -4.00 -7.02
CA ASP A 305 15.62 -3.76 -7.02
C ASP A 305 15.97 -2.33 -6.57
N LYS A 306 15.12 -1.35 -6.90
CA LYS A 306 15.23 0.04 -6.41
C LYS A 306 15.03 0.16 -4.89
N VAL A 307 14.37 -0.81 -4.27
CA VAL A 307 14.19 -0.87 -2.80
C VAL A 307 15.54 -1.06 -2.10
N ASN A 308 16.43 -1.89 -2.65
CA ASN A 308 17.72 -2.18 -2.03
C ASN A 308 18.65 -0.96 -2.05
N GLU A 309 18.68 -0.22 -3.16
CA GLU A 309 19.41 1.05 -3.26
C GLU A 309 18.89 2.08 -2.23
N ASN A 310 17.55 2.20 -2.13
CA ASN A 310 16.90 3.08 -1.16
C ASN A 310 17.22 2.69 0.29
N TYR A 311 17.22 1.40 0.59
CA TYR A 311 17.58 0.85 1.90
C TYR A 311 19.03 1.20 2.26
N ASN A 312 19.96 0.91 1.36
CA ASN A 312 21.40 1.12 1.59
C ASN A 312 21.72 2.58 1.90
N ARG A 313 21.07 3.52 1.21
CA ARG A 313 21.21 4.96 1.47
C ARG A 313 20.71 5.39 2.86
N ARG A 314 19.83 4.61 3.48
CA ARG A 314 19.12 4.98 4.72
C ARG A 314 19.47 4.11 5.92
N ILE A 315 20.41 3.18 5.80
CA ILE A 315 20.68 2.20 6.86
C ILE A 315 21.05 2.83 8.21
N SER A 316 21.77 3.96 8.21
CA SER A 316 22.10 4.72 9.42
C SER A 316 20.84 5.30 10.10
N GLU A 317 19.92 5.87 9.31
CA GLU A 317 18.67 6.45 9.80
C GLU A 317 17.67 5.38 10.25
N VAL A 318 17.65 4.21 9.58
CA VAL A 318 16.87 3.05 10.03
C VAL A 318 17.29 2.65 11.44
N LYS A 319 18.60 2.51 11.70
CA LYS A 319 19.12 2.16 13.04
C LYS A 319 18.75 3.20 14.11
N LYS A 320 18.74 4.50 13.76
CA LYS A 320 18.27 5.56 14.68
C LYS A 320 16.78 5.45 14.96
N ALA A 321 15.97 5.24 13.92
CA ALA A 321 14.53 5.07 14.04
C ALA A 321 14.17 3.86 14.90
N GLU A 322 14.88 2.74 14.76
CA GLU A 322 14.67 1.53 15.57
C GLU A 322 14.85 1.77 17.07
N LYS A 323 15.88 2.54 17.47
CA LYS A 323 16.08 2.93 18.87
C LYS A 323 14.93 3.77 19.44
N PHE A 324 14.33 4.63 18.61
CA PHE A 324 13.15 5.37 19.04
C PHE A 324 11.93 4.47 19.12
N ILE A 325 11.70 3.60 18.13
CA ILE A 325 10.60 2.63 18.12
C ILE A 325 10.61 1.78 19.38
N GLU A 326 11.77 1.27 19.79
CA GLU A 326 11.91 0.46 21.01
C GLU A 326 11.33 1.17 22.24
N LYS A 327 11.64 2.45 22.44
CA LYS A 327 11.11 3.25 23.55
C LYS A 327 9.58 3.34 23.51
N TYR A 328 9.02 3.67 22.35
CA TYR A 328 7.56 3.76 22.18
C TYR A 328 6.88 2.41 22.40
N VAL A 329 7.49 1.31 21.92
CA VAL A 329 6.98 -0.06 22.13
C VAL A 329 6.94 -0.37 23.63
N ILE A 330 8.01 -0.08 24.36
CA ILE A 330 8.07 -0.27 25.83
C ILE A 330 6.96 0.53 26.51
N GLU A 331 6.82 1.83 26.20
CA GLU A 331 5.78 2.69 26.77
C GLU A 331 4.36 2.16 26.52
N TYR A 332 4.08 1.70 25.28
CA TYR A 332 2.78 1.14 24.93
C TYR A 332 2.49 -0.15 25.71
N ASN A 333 3.47 -1.05 25.82
CA ASN A 333 3.28 -2.31 26.53
C ASN A 333 3.13 -2.10 28.04
N GLN A 334 3.90 -1.20 28.65
CA GLN A 334 3.71 -0.80 30.06
C GLN A 334 2.30 -0.23 30.30
N TRP A 335 1.80 0.61 29.40
CA TRP A 335 0.43 1.10 29.48
C TRP A 335 -0.59 -0.05 29.35
N LEU A 336 -0.36 -0.99 28.43
CA LEU A 336 -1.25 -2.12 28.22
C LEU A 336 -1.34 -3.01 29.47
N ASP A 337 -0.19 -3.32 30.09
CA ASP A 337 -0.11 -4.10 31.33
C ASP A 337 -0.84 -3.40 32.49
N SER A 338 -0.64 -2.08 32.64
CA SER A 338 -1.33 -1.28 33.67
C SER A 338 -2.86 -1.34 33.55
N ARG A 339 -3.37 -1.47 32.32
CA ARG A 339 -4.81 -1.56 32.03
C ARG A 339 -5.37 -2.92 32.41
N GLU A 340 -4.60 -3.99 32.23
CA GLU A 340 -5.03 -5.34 32.58
C GLU A 340 -5.12 -5.55 34.09
N LEU A 341 -4.38 -4.77 34.88
CA LEU A 341 -4.47 -4.77 36.35
C LEU A 341 -5.69 -3.98 36.87
N ARG A 342 -6.32 -3.14 36.05
CA ARG A 342 -7.42 -2.26 36.45
C ARG A 342 -8.63 -3.01 37.04
N PRO A 343 -9.11 -4.14 36.48
CA PRO A 343 -10.20 -4.92 37.09
C PRO A 343 -9.84 -5.42 38.49
N SER A 344 -8.61 -5.88 38.70
CA SER A 344 -8.13 -6.36 40.01
C SER A 344 -8.06 -5.24 41.05
N ILE A 345 -7.68 -4.03 40.63
CA ILE A 345 -7.67 -2.84 41.50
C ILE A 345 -9.10 -2.43 41.88
N ILE A 346 -10.06 -2.53 40.95
CA ILE A 346 -11.47 -2.23 41.22
C ILE A 346 -12.10 -3.28 42.14
N SER A 347 -11.73 -4.56 42.03
CA SER A 347 -12.27 -5.62 42.89
C SER A 347 -11.76 -5.61 44.34
N ILE A 348 -10.73 -4.80 44.63
CA ILE A 348 -10.19 -4.60 46.00
C ILE A 348 -10.83 -3.37 46.68
N LYS A 349 -11.56 -2.53 45.92
CA LYS A 349 -12.42 -1.47 46.46
C LYS A 349 -13.84 -1.99 46.65
#